data_AF-A0A9Q3DIE2-F1
#
_entry.id   AF-A0A9Q3DIE2-F1
#
_cell.length_a   1.000
_cell.length_b   1.000
_cell.length_c   1.000
_cell.angle_alpha   90.00
_cell.angle_beta   90.00
_cell.angle_gamma   90.00
#
_symmetry.space_group_name_H-M   'P 1'
#
loop_
_entity.id
_entity.type
_entity.pdbx_description
1 polymer ?
#
loop_
_entity_poly.entity_id
_entity_poly.type
_entity_poly.pdbx_seq_one_letter_code
_entity_poly.pdbx_strand_id
1 'polypeptide(L)'
;MLRGPLYPAILETRKEIEKHINELLDMDCLGKIGHNEIVESTTPFLITCHYGKSRLCGDFRALNNYPKADSYPIPRIPHELYKVEKARYIRKMDLGMFSTRMELNQTP
;
A
#
# COMPACT_ATOMS: atom_id res chain seq x y z
N MET A 1 20.26 -1.28 -7.26
CA MET A 1 19.40 -0.72 -8.32
C MET A 1 17.96 -1.00 -7.94
N LEU A 2 17.11 0.03 -7.83
CA LEU A 2 15.66 -0.10 -7.55
C LEU A 2 14.86 -0.59 -8.78
N ARG A 3 15.54 -1.10 -9.80
CA ARG A 3 14.95 -1.70 -11.00
C ARG A 3 15.24 -3.19 -10.97
N GLY A 4 14.26 -3.97 -10.53
CA GLY A 4 14.29 -5.43 -10.58
C GLY A 4 13.57 -5.96 -11.82
N PRO A 5 13.91 -7.16 -12.32
CA PRO A 5 13.09 -7.82 -13.33
C PRO A 5 11.68 -8.08 -12.77
N LEU A 6 10.68 -8.06 -13.65
CA LEU A 6 9.32 -8.45 -13.30
C LEU A 6 9.29 -9.92 -12.89
N TYR A 7 8.49 -10.24 -11.87
CA TYR A 7 8.29 -11.63 -11.48
C TYR A 7 7.60 -12.42 -12.61
N PRO A 8 8.03 -13.67 -12.88
CA PRO A 8 7.37 -14.51 -13.87
C PRO A 8 5.92 -14.77 -13.43
N ALA A 9 4.98 -14.34 -14.27
CA ALA A 9 3.55 -14.46 -14.01
C ALA A 9 2.87 -15.39 -15.03
N ILE A 10 2.06 -16.31 -14.52
CA ILE A 10 1.19 -17.22 -15.29
C ILE A 10 0.04 -16.41 -15.90
N LEU A 11 -0.56 -16.89 -16.99
CA LEU A 11 -1.63 -16.20 -17.72
C LEU A 11 -2.80 -15.77 -16.81
N GLU A 12 -3.24 -16.63 -15.90
CA GLU A 12 -4.31 -16.32 -14.94
C GLU A 12 -3.90 -15.21 -13.97
N THR A 13 -2.66 -15.25 -13.48
CA THR A 13 -2.11 -14.21 -12.61
C THR A 13 -2.06 -12.87 -13.32
N ARG A 14 -1.71 -12.84 -14.62
CA ARG A 14 -1.70 -11.59 -15.41
C ARG A 14 -3.09 -10.96 -15.53
N LYS A 15 -4.12 -11.77 -15.76
CA LYS A 15 -5.52 -11.29 -15.82
C LYS A 15 -5.95 -10.66 -14.49
N GLU A 16 -5.59 -11.29 -13.38
CA GLU A 16 -5.87 -10.75 -12.05
C GLU A 16 -5.07 -9.47 -11.78
N ILE A 17 -3.82 -9.36 -12.25
CA ILE A 17 -3.03 -8.14 -12.13
C ILE A 17 -3.72 -6.99 -12.90
N GLU A 18 -4.09 -7.22 -14.16
CA GLU A 18 -4.76 -6.22 -15.00
C GLU A 18 -6.07 -5.75 -14.39
N LYS A 19 -6.86 -6.66 -13.82
CA LYS A 19 -8.11 -6.32 -13.11
C LYS A 19 -7.86 -5.33 -11.98
N HIS A 20 -6.93 -5.63 -11.07
CA HIS A 20 -6.62 -4.74 -9.94
C HIS A 20 -5.99 -3.42 -10.39
N ILE A 21 -5.16 -3.43 -11.44
CA ILE A 21 -4.58 -2.20 -11.99
C ILE A 21 -5.68 -1.28 -12.52
N ASN A 22 -6.65 -1.82 -13.26
CA ASN A 22 -7.77 -1.03 -13.77
C ASN A 22 -8.63 -0.46 -12.62
N GLU A 23 -8.92 -1.25 -11.58
CA GLU A 23 -9.62 -0.75 -10.39
C GLU A 23 -8.86 0.42 -9.71
N LEU A 24 -7.53 0.34 -9.64
CA LEU A 24 -6.70 1.40 -9.06
C LEU A 24 -6.58 2.64 -9.97
N LEU A 25 -6.63 2.47 -11.29
CA LEU A 25 -6.71 3.58 -12.25
C LEU A 25 -8.06 4.28 -12.15
N ASP A 26 -9.16 3.53 -12.01
CA ASP A 26 -10.51 4.09 -11.85
C ASP A 26 -10.67 4.83 -10.51
N MET A 27 -9.98 4.38 -9.47
CA MET A 27 -9.90 5.06 -8.18
C MET A 27 -8.92 6.25 -8.16
N ASP A 28 -8.32 6.60 -9.30
CA ASP A 28 -7.32 7.68 -9.46
C ASP A 28 -6.11 7.54 -8.51
N CYS A 29 -5.78 6.30 -8.16
CA CYS A 29 -4.67 5.97 -7.24
C CYS A 29 -3.36 5.74 -7.98
N LEU A 30 -3.44 5.40 -9.28
CA LEU A 30 -2.30 5.18 -10.16
C LEU A 30 -2.39 6.14 -11.36
N GLY A 31 -1.26 6.75 -11.72
CA GLY A 31 -1.12 7.53 -12.95
C GLY A 31 -0.34 6.74 -14.00
N LYS A 32 -0.71 6.90 -15.28
CA LYS A 32 0.11 6.39 -16.39
C LYS A 32 1.27 7.35 -16.60
N ILE A 33 2.49 6.83 -16.50
CA ILE A 33 3.72 7.59 -16.72
C ILE A 33 3.97 7.74 -18.23
N GLY A 34 4.29 8.95 -18.67
CA GLY A 34 4.57 9.27 -20.07
C GLY A 34 5.94 8.75 -20.53
N HIS A 35 6.12 8.53 -21.84
CA HIS A 35 7.38 8.03 -22.41
C HIS A 35 8.62 8.91 -22.12
N ASN A 36 8.43 10.18 -21.78
CA ASN A 36 9.51 11.14 -21.49
C ASN A 36 9.77 11.37 -20.00
N GLU A 37 9.07 10.66 -19.11
CA GLU A 37 9.24 10.82 -17.66
C GLU A 37 10.30 9.85 -17.11
N ILE A 38 11.20 10.38 -16.28
CA ILE A 38 12.26 9.59 -15.66
C ILE A 38 11.67 8.84 -14.46
N VAL A 39 11.58 7.52 -14.58
CA VAL A 39 11.16 6.65 -13.47
C VAL A 39 12.37 6.28 -12.63
N GLU A 40 12.48 6.86 -11.44
CA GLU A 40 13.60 6.61 -10.52
C GLU A 40 13.58 5.20 -9.92
N SER A 41 12.39 4.62 -9.74
CA SER A 41 12.20 3.32 -9.09
C SER A 41 11.08 2.53 -9.74
N THR A 42 11.30 1.22 -9.97
CA THR A 42 10.27 0.32 -10.50
C THR A 42 10.12 -0.83 -9.52
N THR A 43 9.04 -0.79 -8.75
CA THR A 43 8.72 -1.85 -7.81
C THR A 43 7.85 -2.90 -8.49
N PRO A 44 8.27 -4.18 -8.55
CA PRO A 44 7.42 -5.22 -9.09
C PRO A 44 6.22 -5.47 -8.18
N PHE A 45 5.07 -5.77 -8.79
CA PHE A 45 3.87 -6.21 -8.08
C PHE A 45 3.82 -7.73 -7.97
N LEU A 46 3.32 -8.21 -6.84
CA LEU A 46 3.02 -9.60 -6.53
C LEU A 46 1.53 -9.75 -6.28
N ILE A 47 0.95 -10.88 -6.69
CA ILE A 47 -0.41 -11.26 -6.28
C ILE A 47 -0.33 -12.27 -5.15
N THR A 48 -1.03 -11.96 -4.07
CA THR A 48 -1.28 -12.91 -2.99
C THR A 48 -2.75 -13.26 -2.97
N CYS A 49 -3.07 -14.56 -3.01
CA CYS A 49 -4.44 -15.04 -2.91
C CYS A 49 -4.67 -15.59 -1.51
N HIS A 50 -5.70 -15.10 -0.83
CA HIS A 50 -6.04 -15.56 0.51
C HIS A 50 -7.56 -15.58 0.71
N TYR A 51 -8.09 -16.69 1.22
CA TYR A 51 -9.53 -16.91 1.39
C TYR A 51 -10.36 -16.62 0.11
N GLY A 52 -9.86 -17.04 -1.05
CA GLY A 52 -10.54 -16.85 -2.33
C GLY A 52 -10.53 -15.42 -2.87
N LYS A 53 -9.81 -14.49 -2.23
CA LYS A 53 -9.62 -13.12 -2.70
C LYS A 53 -8.16 -12.89 -3.08
N SER A 54 -7.93 -12.38 -4.28
CA SER A 54 -6.64 -11.90 -4.77
C SER A 54 -6.37 -10.49 -4.21
N ARG A 55 -5.10 -10.20 -3.91
CA ARG A 55 -4.62 -8.89 -3.47
C ARG A 55 -3.34 -8.55 -4.22
N LEU A 56 -3.31 -7.35 -4.79
CA LEU A 56 -2.12 -6.77 -5.40
C LEU A 56 -1.22 -6.20 -4.29
N CYS A 57 0.04 -6.65 -4.22
CA CYS A 57 1.02 -6.24 -3.22
C CYS A 57 2.30 -5.76 -3.91
N GLY A 58 2.69 -4.49 -3.71
CA GLY A 58 3.98 -3.98 -4.19
C GLY A 58 5.14 -4.47 -3.32
N ASP A 59 6.22 -4.94 -3.96
CA ASP A 59 7.44 -5.35 -3.22
C ASP A 59 8.35 -4.15 -2.89
N PHE A 60 7.98 -3.41 -1.86
CA PHE A 60 8.77 -2.25 -1.41
C PHE A 60 9.98 -2.62 -0.53
N ARG A 61 10.40 -3.90 -0.44
CA ARG A 61 11.52 -4.30 0.42
C ARG A 61 12.82 -3.58 0.07
N ALA A 62 13.09 -3.40 -1.22
CA ALA A 62 14.25 -2.65 -1.68
C ALA A 62 14.11 -1.16 -1.38
N LEU A 63 12.90 -0.60 -1.54
CA LEU A 63 12.60 0.81 -1.30
C LEU A 63 12.67 1.17 0.19
N ASN A 64 12.20 0.30 1.07
CA ASN A 64 12.13 0.53 2.53
C ASN A 64 13.49 0.72 3.20
N ASN A 65 14.59 0.34 2.56
CA ASN A 65 15.95 0.54 3.10
C ASN A 65 16.51 1.95 2.86
N TYR A 66 15.87 2.74 1.97
CA TYR A 66 16.34 4.08 1.60
C TYR A 66 15.83 5.21 2.52
N PRO A 67 14.52 5.31 2.83
CA PRO A 67 14.01 6.41 3.63
C PRO A 67 14.38 6.24 5.11
N LYS A 68 14.61 7.37 5.79
CA LYS A 68 14.71 7.40 7.25
C LYS A 68 13.33 7.10 7.84
N ALA A 69 13.26 6.10 8.73
CA ALA A 69 12.02 5.77 9.41
C ALA A 69 11.53 6.97 10.25
N ASP A 70 10.39 7.55 9.84
CA ASP A 70 9.68 8.55 10.64
C ASP A 70 8.77 7.84 11.64
N SER A 71 9.32 7.58 12.84
CA SER A 71 8.58 6.89 13.90
C SER A 71 7.67 7.89 14.60
N TYR A 72 6.43 8.02 14.12
CA TYR A 72 5.39 8.74 14.84
C TYR A 72 5.20 8.09 16.23
N PRO A 73 5.14 8.87 17.33
CA PRO A 73 5.04 8.32 18.67
C PRO A 73 3.67 7.65 18.87
N ILE A 74 3.62 6.34 18.66
CA ILE A 74 2.43 5.54 18.96
C ILE A 74 2.37 5.35 20.48
N PRO A 75 1.29 5.78 21.15
CA PRO A 75 1.15 5.62 22.59
C PRO A 75 1.08 4.13 22.98
N ARG A 76 1.60 3.79 24.17
CA ARG A 76 1.58 2.41 24.65
C ARG A 76 0.14 1.96 24.91
N ILE A 77 -0.18 0.76 24.43
CA ILE A 77 -1.50 0.10 24.55
C ILE A 77 -2.13 0.23 25.96
N PRO A 78 -1.44 -0.10 27.08
CA PRO A 78 -2.05 -0.04 28.41
C PRO A 78 -2.49 1.37 28.83
N HIS A 79 -1.79 2.42 28.38
CA HIS A 79 -2.15 3.80 28.72
C HIS A 79 -3.44 4.25 28.01
N GLU A 80 -3.62 3.83 26.76
CA GLU A 80 -4.84 4.13 26.01
C GLU A 80 -6.03 3.29 26.47
N LEU A 81 -5.81 2.03 26.87
CA LEU A 81 -6.87 1.17 27.42
C LEU A 81 -7.51 1.74 28.69
N TYR A 82 -6.71 2.35 29.58
CA TYR A 82 -7.22 2.99 30.79
C TYR A 82 -8.21 4.14 30.51
N LYS A 83 -8.00 4.88 29.40
CA LYS A 83 -8.91 5.95 28.97
C LYS A 83 -10.23 5.37 28.44
N VAL A 84 -10.15 4.24 27.75
CA VAL A 84 -11.32 3.53 27.19
C VAL A 84 -12.14 2.86 28.29
N GLU A 85 -11.49 2.33 29.33
CA GLU A 85 -12.16 1.66 30.46
C GLU A 85 -13.14 2.58 31.21
N LYS A 86 -12.84 3.88 31.29
CA LYS A 86 -13.72 4.88 31.92
C LYS A 86 -14.87 5.37 31.03
N ALA A 87 -14.94 4.92 29.78
CA ALA A 87 -15.94 5.40 28.83
C ALA A 87 -17.28 4.65 29.01
N ARG A 88 -18.40 5.38 29.02
CA ARG A 88 -19.75 4.81 29.12
C ARG A 88 -20.22 4.12 27.83
N TYR A 89 -19.74 4.60 26.68
CA TYR A 89 -20.06 4.04 25.35
C TYR A 89 -18.81 4.01 24.50
N ILE A 90 -18.53 2.85 23.89
CA ILE A 90 -17.39 2.66 23.00
C ILE A 90 -17.95 2.36 21.60
N ARG A 91 -17.48 3.09 20.59
CA ARG A 91 -17.78 2.81 19.19
C ARG A 91 -16.48 2.57 18.44
N LYS A 92 -16.42 1.46 17.73
CA LYS A 92 -15.31 1.12 16.83
C LYS A 92 -15.72 1.51 15.42
N MET A 93 -14.97 2.42 14.81
CA MET A 93 -15.08 2.74 13.39
C MET A 93 -13.89 2.12 12.68
N ASP A 94 -14.15 1.36 11.62
CA ASP A 94 -13.10 0.79 10.78
C ASP A 94 -12.84 1.71 9.59
N LEU A 95 -11.56 2.04 9.36
CA LEU A 95 -11.11 2.96 8.31
C LEU A 95 -10.28 2.20 7.25
N GLY A 96 -10.78 1.04 6.82
CA GLY A 96 -10.03 0.10 5.97
C GLY A 96 -9.52 0.64 4.63
N MET A 97 -10.05 1.77 4.13
CA MET A 97 -9.63 2.40 2.86
C MET A 97 -8.90 3.74 3.07
N PHE A 98 -8.35 3.97 4.25
CA PHE A 98 -7.69 5.25 4.54
C PHE A 98 -6.34 5.40 3.82
N SER A 99 -5.55 4.33 3.69
CA SER A 99 -4.22 4.38 3.05
C SER A 99 -4.27 4.85 1.59
N THR A 100 -5.35 4.55 0.89
CA THR A 100 -5.58 4.94 -0.50
C THR A 100 -5.96 6.42 -0.64
N ARG A 101 -6.43 7.04 0.45
CA ARG A 101 -6.93 8.42 0.48
C ARG A 101 -5.91 9.42 1.03
N MET A 102 -4.78 8.95 1.55
CA MET A 102 -3.72 9.83 2.02
C MET A 102 -2.87 10.29 0.84
N GLU A 103 -2.67 11.60 0.71
CA GLU A 103 -1.77 12.15 -0.29
C GLU A 103 -0.31 11.75 0.02
N LEU A 104 0.40 11.31 -1.00
CA LEU A 104 1.83 11.05 -0.89
C LEU A 104 2.56 12.39 -0.84
N ASN A 105 3.21 12.68 0.28
CA ASN A 105 4.07 13.84 0.42
C ASN A 105 5.24 13.72 -0.56
N GLN A 106 5.25 14.56 -1.59
CA GLN A 106 6.43 14.79 -2.41
C GLN A 106 7.40 15.61 -1.57
N THR A 107 8.34 14.97 -0.89
CA THR A 107 9.47 15.69 -0.28
C THR A 107 10.24 16.41 -1.40
N PRO A 108 10.63 17.68 -1.20
CA PRO A 108 11.43 18.44 -2.17
C PRO A 108 12.83 17.84 -2.39
#